data_AF-A0A379PKR2-F1
#
_entry.id   AF-A0A379PKR2-F1
#
_cell.length_a   1.000
_cell.length_b   1.000
_cell.length_c   1.000
_cell.angle_alpha   90.00
_cell.angle_beta   90.00
_cell.angle_gamma   90.00
#
_symmetry.space_group_name_H-M   'P 1'
#
loop_
_entity.id
_entity.type
_entity.pdbx_description
1 polymer ?
#
loop_
_entity_poly.entity_id
_entity_poly.type
_entity_poly.pdbx_seq_one_letter_code
_entity_poly.pdbx_strand_id
1 'polypeptide(L)'
;MNVIHTTKCAIYRSWDSCDKTTLIVAITEDGVSLHHFDTNYTEPESTLLKLTAPEALSVAERIQRVLRGEAPQNDFDQPGAKLIVTRTTDGDPYREGVSIGLDSGDWNRDFHFRMENDYASNLADLLQSAQK
;
A
#
# COMPACT_ATOMS: atom_id res chain seq x y z
N MET A 1 8.96 -13.01 -24.51
CA MET A 1 7.89 -12.27 -23.82
C MET A 1 7.47 -13.13 -22.64
N ASN A 2 7.92 -12.81 -21.42
CA ASN A 2 7.52 -13.56 -20.23
C ASN A 2 6.08 -13.17 -19.91
N VAL A 3 5.19 -14.15 -19.90
CA VAL A 3 3.79 -13.94 -19.48
C VAL A 3 3.80 -13.92 -17.96
N ILE A 4 3.53 -12.77 -17.36
CA ILE A 4 3.35 -12.66 -15.91
C ILE A 4 1.95 -13.19 -15.59
N HIS A 5 1.86 -14.34 -14.93
CA HIS A 5 0.57 -14.86 -14.47
C HIS A 5 0.11 -14.10 -13.22
N THR A 6 -0.94 -13.29 -13.38
CA THR A 6 -1.61 -12.63 -12.26
C THR A 6 -2.68 -13.54 -11.69
N THR A 7 -2.57 -13.91 -10.41
CA THR A 7 -3.53 -14.80 -9.74
C THR A 7 -4.67 -14.05 -9.06
N LYS A 8 -4.41 -12.83 -8.58
CA LYS A 8 -5.42 -11.93 -8.00
C LYS A 8 -5.08 -10.47 -8.30
N CYS A 9 -6.10 -9.64 -8.45
CA CYS A 9 -5.94 -8.20 -8.64
C CYS A 9 -7.05 -7.44 -7.90
N ALA A 10 -6.71 -6.29 -7.31
CA ALA A 10 -7.66 -5.36 -6.73
C ALA A 10 -7.25 -3.91 -7.03
N ILE A 11 -8.24 -3.01 -7.03
CA ILE A 11 -8.05 -1.59 -7.24
C ILE A 11 -8.64 -0.86 -6.04
N TYR A 12 -7.85 0.00 -5.42
CA TYR A 12 -8.24 0.85 -4.30
C TYR A 12 -8.12 2.31 -4.72
N ARG A 13 -9.06 3.14 -4.24
CA ARG A 13 -9.02 4.61 -4.40
C ARG A 13 -8.66 5.25 -3.08
N SER A 14 -7.81 6.26 -3.11
CA SER A 14 -7.41 6.95 -1.89
C SER A 14 -8.52 7.87 -1.40
N TRP A 15 -8.81 7.86 -0.11
CA TRP A 15 -9.98 8.56 0.45
C TRP A 15 -9.86 10.10 0.53
N ASP A 16 -8.65 10.64 0.54
CA ASP A 16 -8.38 12.09 0.62
C ASP A 16 -8.34 12.74 -0.77
N SER A 17 -8.41 11.90 -1.80
CA SER A 17 -8.23 12.24 -3.20
C SER A 17 -8.99 11.23 -4.07
N CYS A 18 -10.27 11.01 -3.74
CA CYS A 18 -11.11 9.90 -4.23
C CYS A 18 -11.15 9.65 -5.74
N ASP A 19 -10.72 10.58 -6.60
CA ASP A 19 -10.67 10.39 -8.05
C ASP A 19 -9.28 10.57 -8.65
N LYS A 20 -8.27 10.82 -7.81
CA LYS A 20 -6.95 11.26 -8.25
C LYS A 20 -5.82 10.32 -7.91
N THR A 21 -5.93 9.59 -6.81
CA THR A 21 -4.89 8.65 -6.38
C THR A 21 -5.45 7.24 -6.31
N THR A 22 -4.88 6.33 -7.11
CA THR A 22 -5.32 4.94 -7.24
C THR A 22 -4.17 3.99 -6.93
N LEU A 23 -4.47 2.90 -6.23
CA LEU A 23 -3.55 1.79 -5.98
C LEU A 23 -4.09 0.51 -6.63
N ILE A 24 -3.34 -0.03 -7.58
CA ILE A 24 -3.59 -1.34 -8.18
C ILE A 24 -2.66 -2.35 -7.52
N VAL A 25 -3.22 -3.43 -6.98
CA VAL A 25 -2.47 -4.50 -6.33
C VAL A 25 -2.68 -5.77 -7.12
N ALA A 26 -1.59 -6.38 -7.59
CA ALA A 26 -1.64 -7.63 -8.32
C ALA A 26 -0.68 -8.67 -7.69
N ILE A 27 -1.21 -9.86 -7.43
CA ILE A 27 -0.42 -11.01 -7.00
C ILE A 27 0.05 -11.76 -8.23
N THR A 28 1.34 -11.99 -8.29
CA THR A 28 2.08 -12.63 -9.39
C THR A 28 2.86 -13.82 -8.86
N GLU A 29 3.39 -14.66 -9.74
CA GLU A 29 4.25 -15.80 -9.34
C GLU A 29 5.49 -15.35 -8.55
N ASP A 30 6.00 -14.14 -8.80
CA ASP A 30 7.21 -13.61 -8.17
C ASP A 30 6.93 -12.83 -6.86
N GLY A 31 5.66 -12.69 -6.46
CA GLY A 31 5.25 -11.89 -5.30
C GLY A 31 4.11 -10.92 -5.60
N VAL A 32 4.17 -9.69 -5.10
CA VAL A 32 3.11 -8.67 -5.27
C VAL A 32 3.65 -7.46 -6.00
N SER A 33 2.91 -6.98 -6.99
CA SER A 33 3.13 -5.66 -7.60
C SER A 33 2.11 -4.65 -7.09
N LEU A 34 2.60 -3.51 -6.61
CA LEU A 34 1.82 -2.34 -6.23
C LEU A 34 2.05 -1.24 -7.26
N HIS A 35 0.99 -0.90 -7.98
CA HIS A 35 0.99 0.20 -8.95
C HIS A 35 0.23 1.38 -8.37
N HIS A 36 0.94 2.43 -8.03
CA HIS A 36 0.37 3.68 -7.56
C HIS A 36 0.30 4.66 -8.73
N PHE A 37 -0.87 5.29 -8.89
CA PHE A 37 -1.11 6.33 -9.88
C PHE A 37 -1.58 7.58 -9.14
N ASP A 38 -0.93 8.71 -9.40
CA ASP A 38 -1.30 10.01 -8.86
C ASP A 38 -1.52 11.02 -9.99
N THR A 39 -2.74 11.57 -10.04
CA THR A 39 -3.16 12.56 -11.04
C THR A 39 -3.39 13.96 -10.42
N ASN A 40 -2.90 14.20 -9.21
CA ASN A 40 -2.90 15.54 -8.59
C ASN A 40 -1.95 16.51 -9.32
N TYR A 41 -1.02 15.99 -10.11
CA TYR A 41 0.01 16.76 -10.81
C TYR A 41 -0.42 17.15 -12.23
N THR A 42 0.31 18.10 -12.80
CA THR A 42 0.08 18.59 -14.17
C THR A 42 0.26 17.48 -15.22
N GLU A 43 1.11 16.50 -14.90
CA GLU A 43 1.28 15.24 -15.63
C GLU A 43 1.01 14.08 -14.66
N PRO A 44 0.22 13.06 -15.04
CA PRO A 44 0.02 11.88 -14.20
C PRO A 44 1.35 11.18 -13.87
N GLU A 45 1.61 10.96 -12.60
CA GLU A 45 2.78 10.21 -12.12
C GLU A 45 2.35 8.78 -11.76
N SER A 46 3.24 7.81 -11.99
CA SER A 46 2.99 6.41 -11.63
C SER A 46 4.23 5.75 -11.07
N THR A 47 4.06 5.04 -9.96
CA THR A 47 5.13 4.28 -9.32
C THR A 47 4.77 2.80 -9.25
N LEU A 48 5.73 1.94 -9.64
CA LEU A 48 5.63 0.49 -9.51
C LEU A 48 6.57 0.00 -8.41
N LEU A 49 6.00 -0.60 -7.37
CA LEU A 49 6.75 -1.33 -6.34
C LEU A 49 6.51 -2.82 -6.49
N LYS A 50 7.57 -3.61 -6.38
CA LYS A 50 7.51 -5.06 -6.33
C LYS A 50 7.92 -5.52 -4.94
N LEU A 51 7.07 -6.32 -4.32
CA LEU A 51 7.30 -6.95 -3.03
C LEU A 51 7.48 -8.44 -3.26
N THR A 52 8.48 -9.02 -2.62
CA THR A 52 8.53 -10.47 -2.44
C THR A 52 7.37 -10.94 -1.56
N ALA A 53 7.01 -12.22 -1.62
CA ALA A 53 5.94 -12.76 -0.76
C ALA A 53 6.17 -12.53 0.75
N PRO A 54 7.41 -12.65 1.30
CA PRO A 54 7.69 -12.29 2.69
C PRO A 54 7.50 -10.79 2.99
N GLU A 55 7.89 -9.91 2.08
CA GLU A 55 7.69 -8.46 2.25
C GLU A 55 6.21 -8.09 2.22
N ALA A 56 5.43 -8.70 1.31
CA ALA A 56 3.98 -8.52 1.25
C ALA A 56 3.30 -8.99 2.54
N LEU A 57 3.73 -10.13 3.12
CA LEU A 57 3.24 -10.58 4.42
C LEU A 57 3.57 -9.58 5.52
N SER A 58 4.83 -9.12 5.61
CA SER A 58 5.24 -8.13 6.60
C SER A 58 4.40 -6.86 6.52
N VAL A 59 4.13 -6.34 5.31
CA VAL A 59 3.23 -5.18 5.13
C VAL A 59 1.82 -5.50 5.64
N ALA A 60 1.27 -6.67 5.32
CA ALA A 60 -0.06 -7.05 5.76
C ALA A 60 -0.19 -7.14 7.29
N GLU A 61 0.79 -7.74 7.96
CA GLU A 61 0.83 -7.82 9.41
C GLU A 61 0.89 -6.42 10.05
N ARG A 62 1.70 -5.52 9.50
CA ARG A 62 1.78 -4.13 9.98
C ARG A 62 0.47 -3.37 9.80
N ILE A 63 -0.24 -3.57 8.67
CA ILE A 63 -1.59 -3.02 8.45
C ILE A 63 -2.56 -3.56 9.52
N GLN A 64 -2.59 -4.87 9.74
CA GLN A 64 -3.46 -5.47 10.76
C GLN A 64 -3.18 -4.96 12.17
N ARG A 65 -1.90 -4.70 12.51
CA ARG A 65 -1.52 -4.10 13.80
C ARG A 65 -2.05 -2.68 13.94
N VAL A 66 -1.93 -1.84 12.91
CA VAL A 66 -2.53 -0.49 12.91
C VAL A 66 -4.04 -0.55 13.07
N LEU A 67 -4.72 -1.48 12.38
CA LEU A 67 -6.17 -1.68 12.51
C LEU A 67 -6.60 -2.12 13.92
N ARG A 68 -5.74 -2.81 14.67
CA ARG A 68 -5.95 -3.14 16.09
C ARG A 68 -5.59 -2.00 17.05
N GLY A 69 -5.12 -0.86 16.56
CA GLY A 69 -4.66 0.26 17.37
C GLY A 69 -3.25 0.08 17.96
N GLU A 70 -2.47 -0.88 17.45
CA GLU A 70 -1.08 -1.10 17.86
C GLU A 70 -0.11 -0.25 17.03
N ALA A 71 1.10 -0.02 17.56
CA ALA A 71 2.17 0.63 16.80
C ALA A 71 2.59 -0.25 15.61
N PRO A 72 2.78 0.29 14.39
CA PRO A 72 2.99 -0.50 13.17
C PRO A 72 4.26 -1.36 13.17
N GLN A 73 5.31 -1.02 13.92
CA GLN A 73 6.66 -1.65 13.85
C GLN A 73 7.22 -1.66 12.41
N ASN A 74 7.46 -0.48 11.84
CA ASN A 74 8.14 -0.37 10.54
C ASN A 74 9.64 -0.66 10.68
N ASP A 75 10.23 -1.26 9.64
CA ASP A 75 11.64 -1.65 9.58
C ASP A 75 12.57 -0.48 9.17
N PHE A 76 12.56 0.61 9.94
CA PHE A 76 13.34 1.82 9.62
C PHE A 76 14.86 1.61 9.55
N ASP A 77 15.38 0.58 10.22
CA ASP A 77 16.81 0.30 10.31
C ASP A 77 17.34 -0.61 9.18
N GLN A 78 16.47 -1.07 8.27
CA GLN A 78 16.89 -1.90 7.14
C GLN A 78 17.36 -1.05 5.94
N PRO A 79 18.40 -1.48 5.21
CA PRO A 79 18.87 -0.74 4.03
C PRO A 79 17.88 -0.83 2.85
N GLY A 80 17.82 0.25 2.07
CA GLY A 80 16.98 0.39 0.87
C GLY A 80 15.62 1.03 1.15
N ALA A 81 14.91 1.47 0.10
CA ALA A 81 13.58 2.07 0.26
C ALA A 81 12.57 1.00 0.71
N LYS A 82 11.87 1.26 1.82
CA LYS A 82 10.89 0.34 2.42
C LYS A 82 9.50 0.94 2.44
N LEU A 83 8.50 0.08 2.27
CA LEU A 83 7.12 0.46 2.58
C LEU A 83 6.94 0.60 4.09
N ILE A 84 6.46 1.76 4.51
CA ILE A 84 6.00 2.04 5.87
C ILE A 84 4.49 2.02 5.91
N VAL A 85 3.97 1.60 7.06
CA VAL A 85 2.54 1.59 7.38
C VAL A 85 2.33 2.52 8.56
N THR A 86 1.35 3.42 8.48
CA THR A 86 1.02 4.34 9.58
C THR A 86 -0.49 4.49 9.72
N ARG A 87 -0.94 4.84 10.93
CA ARG A 87 -2.32 5.29 11.13
C ARG A 87 -2.50 6.65 10.48
N THR A 88 -3.63 6.88 9.83
CA THR A 88 -3.98 8.18 9.26
C THR A 88 -5.39 8.59 9.67
N THR A 89 -5.59 9.90 9.85
CA THR A 89 -6.85 10.56 10.14
C THR A 89 -6.77 11.97 9.56
N ASP A 90 -7.88 12.54 9.16
CA ASP A 90 -8.00 13.92 8.70
C ASP A 90 -8.61 14.84 9.78
N GLY A 91 -8.81 14.32 11.00
CA GLY A 91 -9.46 15.03 12.10
C GLY A 91 -10.96 14.78 12.22
N ASP A 92 -11.59 14.08 11.26
CA ASP A 92 -12.94 13.55 11.43
C ASP A 92 -12.87 12.27 12.29
N PRO A 93 -13.56 12.20 13.45
CA PRO A 93 -13.52 11.05 14.34
C PRO A 93 -14.13 9.78 13.75
N TYR A 94 -14.88 9.89 12.66
CA TYR A 94 -15.44 8.76 11.93
C TYR A 94 -14.62 8.38 10.70
N ARG A 95 -13.58 9.16 10.36
CA ARG A 95 -12.72 8.95 9.20
C ARG A 95 -11.29 8.69 9.67
N GLU A 96 -11.08 7.44 10.07
CA GLU A 96 -9.78 6.87 10.42
C GLU A 96 -9.37 5.77 9.43
N GLY A 97 -8.07 5.61 9.24
CA GLY A 97 -7.55 4.72 8.22
C GLY A 97 -6.09 4.35 8.41
N VAL A 98 -5.56 3.76 7.35
CA VAL A 98 -4.17 3.36 7.23
C VAL A 98 -3.56 4.07 6.03
N SER A 99 -2.32 4.54 6.16
CA SER A 99 -1.52 4.96 5.02
C SER A 99 -0.35 4.01 4.80
N ILE A 100 -0.06 3.76 3.53
CA ILE A 100 1.16 3.10 3.10
C ILE A 100 1.99 4.09 2.28
N GLY A 101 3.28 4.14 2.53
CA GLY A 101 4.20 5.06 1.84
C GLY A 101 5.62 4.52 1.80
N LEU A 102 6.52 5.15 1.06
CA LEU A 102 7.96 4.85 1.16
C LEU A 102 8.58 5.58 2.36
N ASP A 103 9.54 4.93 3.03
CA ASP A 103 10.30 5.52 4.15
C ASP A 103 11.21 6.67 3.74
N SER A 104 11.64 6.68 2.48
CA SER A 104 12.61 7.59 1.89
C SER A 104 12.13 8.01 0.50
N GLY A 105 12.47 9.25 0.12
CA GLY A 105 11.96 9.90 -1.10
C GLY A 105 11.10 11.13 -0.80
N ASP A 106 10.59 11.77 -1.84
CA ASP A 106 9.57 12.82 -1.72
C ASP A 106 8.21 12.15 -1.50
N TRP A 107 7.72 12.14 -0.26
CA TRP A 107 6.51 11.42 0.15
C TRP A 107 5.26 11.86 -0.62
N ASN A 108 5.25 13.08 -1.17
CA ASN A 108 4.13 13.54 -1.99
C ASN A 108 4.20 13.00 -3.43
N ARG A 109 5.39 12.63 -3.93
CA ARG A 109 5.60 12.19 -5.32
C ARG A 109 5.86 10.69 -5.47
N ASP A 110 6.60 10.09 -4.56
CA ASP A 110 7.24 8.80 -4.87
C ASP A 110 6.31 7.62 -4.61
N PHE A 111 5.57 7.57 -3.50
CA PHE A 111 4.49 6.59 -3.24
C PHE A 111 3.84 6.90 -1.88
N HIS A 112 2.60 7.38 -1.87
CA HIS A 112 1.83 7.53 -0.63
C HIS A 112 0.34 7.35 -0.91
N PHE A 113 -0.29 6.45 -0.16
CA PHE A 113 -1.67 6.04 -0.38
C PHE A 113 -2.40 5.90 0.95
N ARG A 114 -3.47 6.68 1.12
CA ARG A 114 -4.31 6.65 2.32
C ARG A 114 -5.62 5.93 2.04
N MET A 115 -6.06 5.09 2.96
CA MET A 115 -7.28 4.30 2.80
C MET A 115 -8.02 4.13 4.12
N GLU A 116 -9.34 3.98 4.04
CA GLU A 116 -10.20 3.65 5.18
C GLU A 116 -9.86 2.28 5.76
N ASN A 117 -10.25 2.05 7.02
CA ASN A 117 -10.02 0.79 7.71
C ASN A 117 -10.54 -0.44 6.94
N ASP A 118 -11.70 -0.33 6.29
CA ASP A 118 -12.28 -1.44 5.50
C ASP A 118 -11.40 -1.78 4.29
N TYR A 119 -10.88 -0.76 3.59
CA TYR A 119 -9.96 -0.96 2.46
C TYR A 119 -8.60 -1.46 2.92
N ALA A 120 -8.10 -0.98 4.06
CA ALA A 120 -6.87 -1.48 4.67
C ALA A 120 -6.99 -2.96 5.07
N SER A 121 -8.14 -3.37 5.64
CA SER A 121 -8.41 -4.77 5.97
C SER A 121 -8.40 -5.64 4.72
N ASN A 122 -9.13 -5.21 3.68
CA ASN A 122 -9.16 -5.93 2.39
C ASN A 122 -7.77 -6.03 1.73
N LEU A 123 -6.97 -4.97 1.84
CA LEU A 123 -5.59 -4.96 1.33
C LEU A 123 -4.71 -5.96 2.11
N ALA A 124 -4.79 -5.98 3.44
CA ALA A 124 -4.04 -6.92 4.24
C ALA A 124 -4.39 -8.38 3.89
N ASP A 125 -5.67 -8.70 3.76
CA ASP A 125 -6.13 -10.05 3.38
C ASP A 125 -5.64 -10.44 1.97
N LEU A 126 -5.63 -9.49 1.04
CA LEU A 126 -5.10 -9.70 -0.30
C LEU A 126 -3.59 -9.99 -0.25
N LEU A 127 -2.81 -9.17 0.45
CA LEU A 127 -1.36 -9.33 0.59
C LEU A 127 -0.98 -10.65 1.28
N GLN A 128 -1.72 -11.05 2.32
CA GLN A 128 -1.54 -12.36 2.98
C GLN A 128 -1.73 -13.53 2.02
N SER A 129 -2.60 -13.37 1.02
CA SER A 129 -2.85 -14.43 0.06
C SER A 129 -1.74 -14.64 -0.98
N ALA A 130 -0.69 -13.82 -0.97
CA ALA A 130 0.51 -13.98 -1.79
C ALA A 130 1.44 -15.12 -1.30
N GLN A 131 1.16 -15.73 -0.14
CA GLN A 131 1.92 -16.87 0.39
C GLN A 131 1.50 -18.25 -0.19
N LYS A 132 0.55 -18.29 -1.11
CA LYS A 132 -0.04 -19.54 -1.61
C LYS A 132 0.77 -20.22 -2.70
#